data_AF-A0A952HQZ4-F1
#
_entry.id   AF-A0A952HQZ4-F1
#
_cell.length_a   1.000
_cell.length_b   1.000
_cell.length_c   1.000
_cell.angle_alpha   90.00
_cell.angle_beta   90.00
_cell.angle_gamma   90.00
#
_symmetry.space_group_name_H-M   'P 1'
#
loop_
_entity.id
_entity.type
_entity.pdbx_description
1 polymer ?
#
loop_
_entity_poly.entity_id
_entity_poly.type
_entity_poly.pdbx_seq_one_letter_code
_entity_poly.pdbx_strand_id
1 'polypeptide(L)'
;LEKHNVQAEELRAFCQVMVDYTAMGHFEVYQRIIEGKERRRAVNEVAADVYPAIAETTDYLVDFNDKYDAFDGSAEDIAMLAGDLSRLGEIIGIRGELEDQILASLAR
;
A
#
# COMPACT_ATOMS: atom_id res chain seq x y z
N LEU A 1 -2.85 0.34 -32.39
CA LEU A 1 -2.38 0.92 -31.12
C LEU A 1 -3.62 1.41 -30.39
N GLU A 2 -4.16 0.60 -29.49
CA GLU A 2 -5.25 1.04 -28.63
C GLU A 2 -4.73 2.24 -27.83
N LYS A 3 -5.35 3.40 -28.03
CA LYS A 3 -5.10 4.55 -27.17
C LYS A 3 -5.77 4.23 -25.84
N HIS A 4 -5.01 3.69 -24.89
CA HIS A 4 -5.45 3.63 -23.51
C HIS A 4 -5.59 5.06 -23.02
N ASN A 5 -6.82 5.58 -23.04
CA ASN A 5 -7.14 6.88 -22.49
C ASN A 5 -7.39 6.67 -20.99
N VAL A 6 -6.36 6.85 -20.17
CA VAL A 6 -6.53 6.81 -18.71
C VAL A 6 -7.32 8.05 -18.31
N GLN A 7 -8.51 7.86 -17.73
CA GLN A 7 -9.28 8.99 -17.24
C GLN A 7 -8.77 9.38 -15.86
N ALA A 8 -8.56 10.68 -15.63
CA ALA A 8 -8.11 11.19 -14.33
C ALA A 8 -9.02 10.76 -13.17
N GLU A 9 -10.33 10.63 -13.43
CA GLU A 9 -11.31 10.13 -12.46
C GLU A 9 -11.05 8.67 -12.04
N GLU A 10 -10.66 7.80 -12.98
CA GLU A 10 -10.35 6.40 -12.69
C GLU A 10 -9.08 6.28 -11.86
N LEU A 11 -8.05 7.08 -12.18
CA LEU A 11 -6.81 7.11 -11.41
C LEU A 11 -7.06 7.63 -9.99
N ARG A 12 -7.84 8.70 -9.83
CA ARG A 12 -8.21 9.23 -8.51
C ARG A 12 -8.99 8.21 -7.69
N ALA A 13 -9.97 7.53 -8.30
CA ALA A 13 -10.74 6.49 -7.61
C ALA A 13 -9.84 5.33 -7.15
N PHE A 14 -8.89 4.92 -7.99
CA PHE A 14 -7.89 3.91 -7.62
C PHE A 14 -7.00 4.36 -6.45
N CYS A 15 -6.49 5.59 -6.49
CA CYS A 15 -5.69 6.13 -5.39
C CYS A 15 -6.48 6.24 -4.08
N GLN A 16 -7.76 6.61 -4.13
CA GLN A 16 -8.63 6.64 -2.93
C GLN A 16 -8.78 5.25 -2.30
N VAL A 17 -9.07 4.22 -3.11
CA VAL A 17 -9.16 2.83 -2.62
C VAL A 17 -7.84 2.36 -2.01
N MET A 18 -6.71 2.77 -2.58
CA MET A 18 -5.39 2.43 -2.08
C MET A 18 -5.09 3.09 -0.74
N VAL A 19 -5.40 4.38 -0.58
CA VAL A 19 -5.25 5.10 0.69
C VAL A 19 -6.17 4.51 1.76
N ASP A 20 -7.40 4.15 1.41
CA ASP A 20 -8.30 3.46 2.33
C ASP A 20 -7.73 2.10 2.78
N TYR A 21 -7.19 1.32 1.84
CA TYR A 21 -6.53 0.05 2.13
C TYR A 21 -5.30 0.20 3.05
N THR A 22 -4.47 1.22 2.85
CA THR A 22 -3.32 1.47 3.74
C THR A 22 -3.77 1.86 5.14
N ALA A 23 -4.80 2.69 5.24
CA ALA A 23 -5.39 3.12 6.51
C ALA A 23 -6.01 1.95 7.28
N MET A 24 -6.75 1.04 6.63
CA MET A 24 -7.41 -0.10 7.29
C MET A 24 -6.42 -0.99 8.04
N GLY A 25 -5.25 -1.25 7.46
CA GLY A 25 -4.20 -2.05 8.11
C GLY A 25 -3.73 -1.41 9.41
N HIS A 26 -3.42 -0.11 9.39
CA HIS A 26 -2.89 0.63 10.54
C HIS A 26 -3.81 0.60 11.76
N PHE A 27 -5.13 0.50 11.57
CA PHE A 27 -6.09 0.75 12.65
C PHE A 27 -6.39 -0.43 13.59
N GLU A 28 -6.27 -1.70 13.18
CA GLU A 28 -6.73 -2.80 14.05
C GLU A 28 -5.62 -3.74 14.53
N VAL A 29 -4.80 -4.29 13.62
CA VAL A 29 -3.77 -5.26 13.99
C VAL A 29 -2.49 -4.55 14.41
N TYR A 30 -2.00 -3.62 13.58
CA TYR A 30 -0.76 -2.89 13.87
C TYR A 30 -0.86 -2.05 15.15
N GLN A 31 -1.97 -1.34 15.35
CA GLN A 31 -2.21 -0.58 16.58
C GLN A 31 -2.07 -1.45 17.84
N ARG A 32 -2.67 -2.64 17.89
CA ARG A 32 -2.57 -3.53 19.06
C ARG A 32 -1.13 -3.98 19.33
N ILE A 33 -0.34 -4.20 18.28
CA ILE A 33 1.08 -4.56 18.39
C ILE A 33 1.89 -3.37 18.88
N ILE A 34 1.75 -2.20 18.25
CA ILE A 34 2.48 -0.96 18.59
C ILE A 34 2.15 -0.48 20.01
N GLU A 35 0.88 -0.57 20.41
CA GLU A 35 0.43 -0.20 21.75
C GLU A 35 0.78 -1.26 22.82
N GLY A 36 1.44 -2.36 22.44
CA GLY A 36 1.83 -3.43 23.36
C GLY A 36 0.65 -4.20 23.97
N LYS A 37 -0.53 -4.13 23.34
CA LYS A 37 -1.75 -4.81 23.78
C LYS A 37 -1.81 -6.26 23.33
N GLU A 38 -1.01 -6.64 22.33
CA GLU A 38 -0.85 -8.03 21.90
C GLU A 38 0.04 -8.82 22.88
N ARG A 39 -0.51 -9.93 23.40
CA ARG A 39 0.13 -10.76 24.44
C ARG A 39 0.86 -11.97 23.87
N ARG A 40 0.54 -12.37 22.63
CA ARG A 40 1.17 -13.50 21.95
C ARG A 40 2.56 -13.09 21.47
N ARG A 41 3.58 -13.57 22.17
CA ARG A 41 4.99 -13.29 21.87
C ARG A 41 5.36 -13.56 20.40
N ALA A 42 4.87 -14.67 19.83
CA ALA A 42 5.14 -15.02 18.43
C ALA A 42 4.58 -14.00 17.44
N VAL A 43 3.41 -13.40 17.74
CA VAL A 43 2.82 -12.34 16.91
C VAL A 43 3.65 -11.06 17.01
N ASN A 44 4.08 -10.69 18.22
CA ASN A 44 4.93 -9.51 18.42
C ASN A 44 6.29 -9.64 17.74
N GLU A 45 6.91 -10.81 17.76
CA GLU A 45 8.20 -11.05 17.10
C GLU A 45 8.06 -10.90 15.57
N VAL A 46 7.08 -11.58 14.95
CA VAL A 46 6.83 -11.46 13.51
C VAL A 46 6.50 -10.02 13.12
N ALA A 47 5.66 -9.34 13.90
CA ALA A 47 5.29 -7.98 13.58
C ALA A 47 6.44 -6.98 13.75
N ALA A 48 7.34 -7.18 14.71
CA ALA A 48 8.53 -6.33 14.86
C ALA A 48 9.45 -6.40 13.63
N ASP A 49 9.54 -7.58 13.01
CA ASP A 49 10.36 -7.80 11.81
C ASP A 49 9.68 -7.25 10.54
N VAL A 50 8.36 -7.38 10.44
CA VAL A 50 7.59 -7.04 9.24
C VAL A 50 7.17 -5.56 9.19
N TYR A 51 6.86 -4.95 10.34
CA TYR A 51 6.29 -3.60 10.40
C TYR A 51 7.15 -2.51 9.74
N PRO A 52 8.50 -2.49 9.88
CA PRO A 52 9.33 -1.50 9.20
C PRO A 52 9.16 -1.53 7.68
N ALA A 53 9.14 -2.72 7.09
CA ALA A 53 8.93 -2.88 5.64
C ALA A 53 7.53 -2.45 5.22
N ILE A 54 6.50 -2.72 6.03
CA ILE A 54 5.14 -2.25 5.76
C ILE A 54 5.06 -0.72 5.82
N ALA A 55 5.72 -0.09 6.79
CA ALA A 55 5.80 1.37 6.86
C ALA A 55 6.44 1.97 5.60
N GLU A 56 7.54 1.39 5.10
CA GLU A 56 8.16 1.80 3.84
C GLU A 56 7.20 1.67 2.64
N THR A 57 6.42 0.59 2.58
CA THR A 57 5.39 0.45 1.53
C THR A 57 4.29 1.51 1.67
N THR A 58 3.85 1.83 2.89
CA THR A 58 2.86 2.88 3.15
C THR A 58 3.37 4.24 2.68
N ASP A 59 4.62 4.60 2.99
CA ASP A 59 5.22 5.86 2.55
C ASP A 59 5.23 5.97 1.02
N TYR A 60 5.61 4.89 0.32
CA TYR A 60 5.57 4.85 -1.14
C TYR A 60 4.16 5.02 -1.71
N LEU A 61 3.15 4.40 -1.09
CA LEU A 61 1.75 4.49 -1.51
C LEU A 61 1.20 5.92 -1.34
N VAL A 62 1.60 6.61 -0.28
CA VAL A 62 1.26 8.03 -0.05
C VAL A 62 1.95 8.91 -1.08
N ASP A 63 3.25 8.72 -1.32
CA ASP A 63 3.99 9.48 -2.34
C ASP A 63 3.40 9.30 -3.75
N PHE A 64 2.96 8.08 -4.08
CA PHE A 64 2.27 7.80 -5.33
C PHE A 64 0.94 8.56 -5.44
N ASN A 65 0.12 8.53 -4.37
CA ASN A 65 -1.14 9.27 -4.34
C ASN A 65 -0.92 10.77 -4.54
N ASP A 66 0.05 11.35 -3.82
CA ASP A 66 0.36 12.78 -3.88
C ASP A 66 0.90 13.19 -5.25
N LYS A 67 1.72 12.35 -5.88
CA LYS A 67 2.25 12.59 -7.23
C LYS A 67 1.14 12.72 -8.28
N TYR A 68 0.05 11.96 -8.13
CA TYR A 68 -1.01 11.86 -9.12
C TYR A 68 -2.30 12.63 -8.79
N ASP A 69 -2.34 13.37 -7.69
CA ASP A 69 -3.50 14.19 -7.30
C ASP A 69 -3.88 15.22 -8.40
N ALA A 70 -2.85 15.82 -9.00
CA ALA A 70 -2.99 16.81 -10.07
C ALA A 70 -2.94 16.23 -11.50
N PHE A 71 -3.05 14.90 -11.67
CA PHE A 71 -2.98 14.25 -12.98
C PHE A 71 -4.03 14.82 -13.96
N ASP A 72 -3.59 15.23 -15.15
CA ASP A 72 -4.43 15.85 -16.17
C ASP A 72 -4.60 15.02 -17.45
N GLY A 73 -3.89 13.90 -17.54
CA GLY A 73 -3.96 12.97 -18.66
C GLY A 73 -3.13 13.40 -19.88
N SER A 74 -2.18 14.33 -19.71
CA SER A 74 -1.20 14.65 -20.75
C SER A 74 -0.40 13.41 -21.20
N ALA A 75 0.19 13.47 -22.40
CA ALA A 75 0.98 12.36 -22.93
C ALA A 75 2.23 12.06 -22.05
N GLU A 76 2.78 13.08 -21.40
CA GLU A 76 3.89 12.95 -20.45
C GLU A 76 3.43 12.26 -19.16
N ASP A 77 2.29 12.69 -18.62
CA ASP A 77 1.68 12.07 -17.43
C ASP A 77 1.38 10.58 -17.65
N ILE A 78 0.81 10.22 -18.81
CA ILE A 78 0.52 8.82 -19.16
C ILE A 78 1.80 7.99 -19.27
N ALA A 79 2.86 8.56 -19.85
CA ALA A 79 4.14 7.87 -19.99
C ALA A 79 4.80 7.61 -18.62
N MET A 80 4.74 8.57 -17.70
CA MET A 80 5.22 8.38 -16.33
C MET A 80 4.35 7.37 -15.56
N LEU A 81 3.02 7.47 -15.70
CA LEU A 81 2.06 6.62 -15.00
C LEU A 81 2.26 5.14 -15.30
N ALA A 82 2.56 4.76 -16.55
CA ALA A 82 2.79 3.36 -16.88
C ALA A 82 3.97 2.75 -16.09
N GLY A 83 5.07 3.50 -15.95
CA GLY A 83 6.23 3.05 -15.18
C GLY A 83 5.94 2.97 -13.69
N ASP A 84 5.27 4.00 -13.15
CA ASP A 84 4.97 4.06 -11.73
C ASP A 84 3.91 3.04 -11.32
N LEU A 85 2.91 2.75 -12.15
CA LEU A 85 1.94 1.67 -11.92
C LEU A 85 2.61 0.30 -11.87
N SER A 86 3.63 0.06 -12.71
CA SER A 86 4.38 -1.19 -12.67
C SER A 86 5.11 -1.34 -11.33
N ARG A 87 5.78 -0.28 -10.88
CA ARG A 87 6.49 -0.29 -9.59
C ARG A 87 5.53 -0.40 -8.42
N LEU A 88 4.42 0.32 -8.46
CA LEU A 88 3.36 0.23 -7.47
C LEU A 88 2.82 -1.19 -7.32
N GLY A 89 2.59 -1.90 -8.44
CA GLY A 89 2.15 -3.30 -8.40
C GLY A 89 3.12 -4.22 -7.65
N GLU A 90 4.43 -4.04 -7.85
CA GLU A 90 5.45 -4.77 -7.09
C GLU A 90 5.40 -4.45 -5.60
N ILE A 91 5.26 -3.17 -5.24
CA ILE A 91 5.19 -2.73 -3.84
C ILE A 91 3.94 -3.29 -3.14
N ILE A 92 2.78 -3.27 -3.81
CA ILE A 92 1.54 -3.86 -3.28
C ILE A 92 1.71 -5.38 -3.12
N GLY A 93 2.37 -6.06 -4.06
CA GLY A 93 2.68 -7.50 -3.94
C GLY A 93 3.53 -7.82 -2.72
N ILE A 94 4.63 -7.08 -2.51
CA ILE A 94 5.49 -7.21 -1.33
C ILE A 94 4.68 -6.96 -0.06
N ARG A 95 3.86 -5.90 -0.03
CA ARG A 95 3.01 -5.57 1.13
C ARG A 95 2.05 -6.72 1.45
N GLY A 96 1.42 -7.34 0.44
CA GLY A 96 0.54 -8.48 0.62
C GLY A 96 1.25 -9.68 1.28
N GLU A 97 2.46 -10.03 0.83
CA GLU A 97 3.24 -11.12 1.44
C GLU A 97 3.63 -10.84 2.90
N LEU A 98 3.89 -9.57 3.23
CA LEU A 98 4.19 -9.12 4.58
C LEU A 98 2.94 -9.20 5.48
N GLU A 99 1.79 -8.74 4.98
CA GLU A 99 0.50 -8.84 5.67
C GLU A 99 0.10 -10.30 5.93
N ASP A 100 0.33 -11.20 4.97
CA ASP A 100 0.08 -12.64 5.10
C ASP A 100 0.89 -13.28 6.22
N GLN A 101 2.15 -12.86 6.44
CA GLN A 101 2.97 -13.35 7.55
C GLN A 101 2.36 -12.98 8.90
N ILE A 102 1.82 -11.77 9.01
CA ILE A 102 1.16 -11.31 10.23
C ILE A 102 -0.15 -12.08 10.44
N LEU A 103 -0.98 -12.21 9.41
CA LEU A 103 -2.22 -12.99 9.47
C LEU A 103 -1.96 -14.45 9.87
N ALA A 104 -0.92 -15.08 9.31
CA ALA A 104 -0.51 -16.43 9.65
C ALA A 104 -0.06 -16.56 11.13
N SER A 105 0.57 -15.51 11.69
CA SER A 105 0.93 -15.49 13.12
C SER A 105 -0.31 -15.35 14.02
N LEU A 106 -1.36 -14.65 13.57
CA LEU A 106 -2.60 -14.44 14.31
C LEU A 106 -3.51 -15.68 14.35
N ALA A 107 -3.44 -16.51 13.32
CA ALA A 107 -4.22 -17.75 13.19
C ALA A 107 -3.67 -18.92 14.03
N ARG A 108 -2.53 -18.74 14.70
CA ARG A 108 -1.91 -19.69 15.62
C ARG A 108 -2.26 -19.38 17.08
#